data_AF-A0A484NJS3-F1
#
_entry.id   AF-A0A484NJS3-F1
#
_cell.length_a   1.000
_cell.length_b   1.000
_cell.length_c   1.000
_cell.angle_alpha   90.00
_cell.angle_beta   90.00
_cell.angle_gamma   90.00
#
_symmetry.space_group_name_H-M   'P 1'
#
loop_
_entity.id
_entity.type
_entity.pdbx_description
1 polymer ?
#
loop_
_entity_poly.entity_id
_entity_poly.type
_entity_poly.pdbx_seq_one_letter_code
_entity_poly.pdbx_strand_id
1 'polypeptide(L)'
;MCICCPALRSRSRQPVKRYKKLLADIFPKSPDGSANGRKIMKLCEYAAKNPFRIPKIAKCLEERCYKELRSGHTESVNVIADVYNQLLCMCKEKMACFANNLLNNVVEMLDSAKTDAIKIIGCLTFTKFIYSQVMCVQSVHL
;
A
#
# COMPACT_ATOMS: atom_id res chain seq x y z
N MET A 1 27.38 17.92 25.00
CA MET A 1 27.90 16.85 24.13
C MET A 1 28.50 15.79 25.04
N CYS A 2 27.98 14.55 25.01
CA CYS A 2 28.48 13.44 25.82
C CYS A 2 29.03 12.35 24.87
N ILE A 3 30.28 11.93 25.09
CA ILE A 3 31.13 11.16 24.15
C ILE A 3 31.19 9.65 24.48
N CYS A 4 30.41 9.15 25.44
CA CYS A 4 30.65 7.80 26.01
C CYS A 4 29.61 6.72 25.66
N CYS A 5 28.94 6.75 24.51
CA CYS A 5 28.06 5.65 24.06
C CYS A 5 27.94 5.57 22.51
N PRO A 6 28.73 4.74 21.81
CA PRO A 6 28.57 4.53 20.37
C PRO A 6 27.19 3.95 19.97
N ALA A 7 26.46 3.35 20.92
CA ALA A 7 25.14 2.74 20.71
C ALA A 7 23.96 3.74 20.79
N LEU A 8 24.18 4.98 21.23
CA LEU A 8 23.14 6.00 21.39
C LEU A 8 23.27 7.17 20.39
N ARG A 9 23.83 6.92 19.21
CA ARG A 9 23.55 7.81 18.07
C ARG A 9 22.05 7.77 17.75
N SER A 10 21.48 8.89 17.34
CA SER A 10 20.10 9.05 16.89
C SER A 10 19.77 8.27 15.60
N ARG A 11 19.99 6.95 15.57
CA ARG A 11 19.54 6.01 14.53
C ARG A 11 18.02 5.73 14.63
N SER A 12 17.42 6.03 15.79
CA SER A 12 16.02 5.76 16.13
C SER A 12 14.98 6.54 15.29
N ARG A 13 15.35 7.67 14.66
CA ARG A 13 14.39 8.50 13.88
C ARG A 13 14.24 8.09 12.40
N GLN A 14 15.06 7.17 11.88
CA GLN A 14 15.03 6.81 10.46
C GLN A 14 13.89 5.86 10.04
N PRO A 15 13.45 4.86 10.83
CA PRO A 15 12.42 3.91 10.40
C PRO A 15 11.06 4.56 10.10
N VAL A 16 10.67 5.58 10.87
CA VAL A 16 9.41 6.33 10.65
C VAL A 16 9.49 7.18 9.39
N LYS A 17 10.66 7.71 9.04
CA LYS A 17 10.86 8.50 7.82
C LYS A 17 11.01 7.62 6.58
N ARG A 18 11.52 6.39 6.73
CA ARG A 18 11.83 5.50 5.61
C ARG A 18 10.58 5.07 4.83
N TYR A 19 9.53 4.60 5.49
CA TYR A 19 8.31 4.19 4.79
C TYR A 19 7.66 5.36 4.06
N LYS A 20 7.67 6.57 4.66
CA LYS A 20 7.15 7.78 4.04
C LYS A 20 7.93 8.14 2.78
N LYS A 21 9.26 8.01 2.80
CA LYS A 21 10.10 8.23 1.63
C LYS A 21 9.81 7.20 0.52
N LEU A 22 9.77 5.91 0.87
CA LEU A 22 9.45 4.85 -0.08
C LEU A 22 8.08 5.06 -0.72
N LEU A 23 7.08 5.42 0.08
CA LEU A 23 5.72 5.71 -0.39
C LEU A 23 5.68 6.94 -1.29
N ALA A 24 6.37 8.02 -0.94
CA ALA A 24 6.46 9.22 -1.79
C ALA A 24 7.13 8.92 -3.14
N ASP A 25 8.18 8.09 -3.13
CA ASP A 25 8.96 7.79 -4.33
C ASP A 25 8.17 6.94 -5.36
N ILE A 26 7.15 6.19 -4.94
CA ILE A 26 6.34 5.31 -5.82
C ILE A 26 5.57 6.13 -6.86
N PHE A 27 5.02 7.26 -6.45
CA PHE A 27 4.12 8.05 -7.28
C PHE A 27 4.92 8.89 -8.28
N PRO A 28 4.44 9.01 -9.52
CA PRO A 28 5.14 9.77 -10.53
C PRO A 28 5.16 11.26 -10.15
N LYS A 29 6.27 11.93 -10.49
CA LYS A 29 6.42 13.38 -10.28
C LYS A 29 5.88 14.20 -11.45
N SER A 30 5.62 13.54 -12.57
CA SER A 30 5.08 14.12 -13.81
C SER A 30 3.85 13.32 -14.25
N PRO A 31 2.89 13.93 -14.97
CA PRO A 31 1.67 13.25 -15.41
C PRO A 31 1.90 12.02 -16.29
N ASP A 32 2.98 12.01 -17.09
CA ASP A 32 3.30 10.92 -18.03
C ASP A 32 4.16 9.79 -17.42
N GLY A 33 4.41 9.82 -16.11
CA GLY A 33 5.23 8.81 -15.45
C GLY A 33 4.43 7.56 -15.11
N SER A 34 4.91 6.37 -15.50
CA SER A 34 4.26 5.11 -15.13
C SER A 34 4.57 4.68 -13.68
N ALA A 35 3.66 3.88 -13.12
CA ALA A 35 3.83 3.23 -11.81
C ALA A 35 5.15 2.45 -11.77
N ASN A 36 6.04 2.79 -10.84
CA ASN A 36 7.33 2.13 -10.77
C ASN A 36 7.23 0.84 -9.95
N GLY A 37 6.94 -0.29 -10.60
CA GLY A 37 6.80 -1.60 -9.97
C GLY A 37 7.98 -1.97 -9.05
N ARG A 38 9.22 -1.59 -9.41
CA ARG A 38 10.40 -1.80 -8.55
C ARG A 38 10.30 -1.04 -7.22
N LYS A 39 9.74 0.17 -7.22
CA LYS A 39 9.54 0.96 -5.98
C LYS A 39 8.38 0.42 -5.15
N ILE A 40 7.31 -0.05 -5.79
CA ILE A 40 6.20 -0.74 -5.11
C ILE A 40 6.72 -1.97 -4.37
N MET A 41 7.50 -2.81 -5.06
CA MET A 41 8.11 -4.00 -4.48
C MET A 41 9.01 -3.65 -3.28
N LYS A 42 9.85 -2.62 -3.39
CA LYS A 42 10.69 -2.14 -2.27
C LYS A 42 9.88 -1.70 -1.05
N LEU A 43 8.74 -1.02 -1.23
CA LEU A 43 7.87 -0.65 -0.11
C LEU A 43 7.25 -1.89 0.54
N CYS A 44 6.79 -2.86 -0.25
CA CYS A 44 6.12 -4.06 0.25
C CYS A 44 7.10 -5.01 0.94
N GLU A 45 8.32 -5.18 0.42
CA GLU A 45 9.40 -5.91 1.11
C GLU A 45 9.76 -5.24 2.44
N TYR A 46 9.81 -3.90 2.47
CA TYR A 46 10.04 -3.17 3.70
C TYR A 46 8.90 -3.41 4.71
N ALA A 47 7.65 -3.40 4.26
CA ALA A 47 6.48 -3.64 5.08
C ALA A 47 6.49 -5.07 5.65
N ALA A 48 6.79 -6.08 4.83
CA ALA A 48 6.92 -7.48 5.25
C ALA A 48 7.98 -7.66 6.34
N LYS A 49 9.13 -6.98 6.22
CA LYS A 49 10.20 -6.97 7.25
C LYS A 49 9.89 -6.11 8.47
N ASN A 50 8.85 -5.28 8.43
CA ASN A 50 8.49 -4.34 9.50
C ASN A 50 6.95 -4.31 9.73
N PRO A 51 6.33 -5.39 10.25
CA PRO A 51 4.87 -5.51 10.30
C PRO A 51 4.16 -4.37 11.03
N PHE A 52 4.76 -3.80 12.08
CA PHE A 52 4.23 -2.62 12.81
C PHE A 52 4.07 -1.35 11.95
N ARG A 53 4.64 -1.34 10.74
CA ARG A 53 4.50 -0.24 9.77
C ARG A 53 3.33 -0.43 8.81
N ILE A 54 2.83 -1.65 8.64
CA ILE A 54 1.74 -1.97 7.71
C ILE A 54 0.50 -1.09 7.96
N PRO A 55 -0.03 -0.95 9.20
CA PRO A 55 -1.21 -0.10 9.43
C PRO A 55 -0.98 1.37 9.05
N LYS A 56 0.24 1.88 9.27
CA LYS A 56 0.59 3.27 8.93
C LYS A 56 0.73 3.48 7.42
N ILE A 57 1.26 2.49 6.71
CA ILE A 57 1.35 2.50 5.24
C ILE A 57 -0.07 2.47 4.66
N ALA A 58 -0.90 1.53 5.13
CA ALA A 58 -2.29 1.36 4.69
C ALA A 58 -3.12 2.63 4.91
N LYS A 59 -3.05 3.24 6.10
CA LYS A 59 -3.72 4.51 6.37
C LYS A 59 -3.28 5.64 5.43
N CYS A 60 -1.98 5.74 5.12
CA CYS A 60 -1.49 6.74 4.16
C CYS A 60 -1.98 6.48 2.73
N LEU A 61 -2.12 5.21 2.31
CA LEU A 61 -2.67 4.85 1.01
C LEU A 61 -4.17 5.15 0.92
N GLU A 62 -4.92 4.87 1.99
CA GLU A 62 -6.33 5.21 2.12
C GLU A 62 -6.56 6.73 2.01
N GLU A 63 -5.93 7.51 2.88
CA GLU A 63 -6.02 8.97 2.85
C GLU A 63 -5.65 9.57 1.49
N ARG A 64 -4.68 8.96 0.79
CA ARG A 64 -4.30 9.39 -0.56
C ARG A 64 -5.35 9.01 -1.59
N CYS A 65 -5.90 7.80 -1.55
CA CYS A 65 -6.93 7.34 -2.48
C CYS A 65 -8.12 8.30 -2.51
N TYR A 66 -8.62 8.66 -1.33
CA TYR A 66 -9.68 9.67 -1.18
C TYR A 66 -9.35 11.01 -1.86
N LYS A 67 -8.09 11.44 -1.84
CA LYS A 67 -7.66 12.69 -2.48
C LYS A 67 -7.58 12.55 -4.00
N GLU A 68 -6.92 11.50 -4.48
CA GLU A 68 -6.70 11.28 -5.91
C GLU A 68 -8.02 10.98 -6.66
N LEU A 69 -8.94 10.24 -6.03
CA LEU A 69 -10.29 10.02 -6.57
C LEU A 69 -11.04 11.35 -6.74
N ARG A 70 -10.97 12.24 -5.74
CA ARG A 70 -11.59 13.59 -5.82
C ARG A 70 -10.93 14.49 -6.86
N SER A 71 -9.62 14.35 -7.09
CA SER A 71 -8.91 15.06 -8.15
C SER A 71 -9.05 14.43 -9.55
N GLY A 72 -9.58 13.21 -9.65
CA GLY A 72 -9.73 12.50 -10.93
C GLY A 72 -8.42 11.93 -11.47
N HIS A 73 -7.42 11.72 -10.61
CA HIS A 73 -6.10 11.20 -11.01
C HIS A 73 -6.09 9.68 -11.10
N THR A 74 -6.67 9.12 -12.15
CA THR A 74 -6.81 7.67 -12.36
C THR A 74 -5.47 6.91 -12.24
N GLU A 75 -4.38 7.45 -12.79
CA GLU A 75 -3.05 6.82 -12.70
C GLU A 75 -2.57 6.67 -11.26
N SER A 76 -2.81 7.67 -10.40
CA SER A 76 -2.44 7.57 -8.98
C SER A 76 -3.33 6.57 -8.23
N VAL A 77 -4.60 6.43 -8.62
CA VAL A 77 -5.50 5.41 -8.07
C VAL A 77 -5.04 4.01 -8.48
N ASN A 78 -4.61 3.83 -9.74
CA ASN A 78 -4.03 2.57 -10.22
C ASN A 78 -2.75 2.19 -9.45
N VAL A 79 -1.86 3.16 -9.22
CA VAL A 79 -0.67 2.97 -8.36
C VAL A 79 -1.05 2.50 -6.95
N ILE A 80 -2.09 3.09 -6.34
CA ILE A 80 -2.56 2.70 -5.01
C ILE A 80 -3.07 1.26 -5.02
N ALA A 81 -3.87 0.89 -6.03
CA ALA A 81 -4.36 -0.46 -6.22
C ALA A 81 -3.20 -1.47 -6.36
N ASP A 82 -2.17 -1.15 -7.17
CA ASP A 82 -0.98 -1.99 -7.33
C ASP A 82 -0.20 -2.18 -6.03
N VAL A 83 -0.10 -1.14 -5.18
CA VAL A 83 0.52 -1.28 -3.86
C VAL A 83 -0.28 -2.22 -2.98
N TYR A 84 -1.61 -2.10 -2.93
CA TYR A 84 -2.45 -3.02 -2.16
C TYR A 84 -2.36 -4.46 -2.68
N ASN A 85 -2.39 -4.65 -4.00
CA ASN A 85 -2.23 -5.96 -4.64
C ASN A 85 -0.89 -6.60 -4.25
N GLN A 86 0.20 -5.83 -4.25
CA GLN A 86 1.50 -6.32 -3.83
C GLN A 86 1.57 -6.60 -2.32
N LEU A 87 0.89 -5.82 -1.48
CA LEU A 87 0.76 -6.10 -0.04
C LEU A 87 -0.03 -7.40 0.22
N LEU A 88 -1.10 -7.66 -0.53
CA LEU A 88 -1.84 -8.93 -0.44
C LEU A 88 -0.96 -10.14 -0.76
N CYS A 89 -0.07 -10.00 -1.73
CA CYS A 89 0.90 -11.03 -2.09
C CYS A 89 1.99 -11.20 -1.01
N MET A 90 2.65 -10.10 -0.61
CA MET A 90 3.85 -10.13 0.23
C MET A 90 3.57 -10.22 1.74
N CYS A 91 2.40 -9.77 2.19
CA CYS A 91 2.05 -9.59 3.60
C CYS A 91 0.76 -10.34 3.97
N LYS A 92 0.49 -11.48 3.30
CA LYS A 92 -0.75 -12.26 3.45
C LYS A 92 -1.10 -12.59 4.90
N GLU A 93 -0.13 -13.05 5.71
CA GLU A 93 -0.34 -13.36 7.14
C GLU A 93 -0.69 -12.15 8.01
N LYS A 94 -0.47 -10.94 7.49
CA LYS A 94 -0.74 -9.66 8.19
C LYS A 94 -1.90 -8.91 7.53
N MET A 95 -2.71 -9.56 6.71
CA MET A 95 -3.80 -8.93 5.96
C MET A 95 -4.79 -8.19 6.85
N ALA A 96 -5.09 -8.71 8.04
CA ALA A 96 -5.94 -8.05 9.03
C ALA A 96 -5.47 -6.62 9.40
N CYS A 97 -4.17 -6.32 9.25
CA CYS A 97 -3.61 -4.99 9.55
C CYS A 97 -3.94 -3.92 8.51
N PHE A 98 -4.46 -4.29 7.33
CA PHE A 98 -4.75 -3.35 6.25
C PHE A 98 -6.03 -3.66 5.46
N ALA A 99 -6.71 -4.77 5.74
CA ALA A 99 -7.91 -5.20 5.03
C ALA A 99 -9.01 -4.13 5.02
N ASN A 100 -9.25 -3.48 6.16
CA ASN A 100 -10.26 -2.43 6.26
C ASN A 100 -9.91 -1.21 5.38
N ASN A 101 -8.66 -0.76 5.40
CA ASN A 101 -8.20 0.36 4.57
C ASN A 101 -8.31 0.04 3.07
N LEU A 102 -8.00 -1.21 2.68
CA LEU A 102 -8.16 -1.69 1.31
C LEU A 102 -9.64 -1.70 0.90
N LEU A 103 -10.51 -2.27 1.73
CA LEU A 103 -11.94 -2.39 1.43
C LEU A 103 -12.63 -1.03 1.36
N ASN A 104 -12.29 -0.09 2.26
CA ASN A 104 -12.77 1.29 2.17
C ASN A 104 -12.40 1.92 0.82
N ASN A 105 -11.14 1.79 0.40
CA ASN A 105 -10.71 2.29 -0.90
C ASN A 105 -11.42 1.61 -2.08
N VAL A 106 -11.67 0.29 -1.98
CA VAL A 106 -12.43 -0.45 -3.00
C VAL A 106 -13.85 0.11 -3.11
N VAL A 107 -14.55 0.30 -1.99
CA VAL A 107 -15.90 0.88 -1.97
C VAL A 107 -15.89 2.25 -2.65
N GLU A 108 -14.95 3.12 -2.29
CA GLU A 108 -14.83 4.45 -2.90
C GLU A 108 -14.51 4.42 -4.40
N MET A 109 -13.72 3.45 -4.86
CA MET A 109 -13.48 3.26 -6.29
C MET A 109 -14.75 2.80 -7.02
N LEU A 110 -15.53 1.90 -6.41
CA LEU A 110 -16.76 1.37 -7.00
C LEU A 110 -17.89 2.41 -7.03
N ASP A 111 -17.99 3.24 -5.99
CA ASP A 111 -18.97 4.32 -5.87
C ASP A 111 -18.59 5.56 -6.70
N SER A 112 -17.37 5.60 -7.25
CA SER A 112 -16.91 6.71 -8.09
C SER A 112 -17.78 6.88 -9.33
N ALA A 113 -18.53 7.99 -9.40
CA ALA A 113 -19.34 8.36 -10.56
C ALA A 113 -18.50 8.83 -11.78
N LYS A 114 -17.17 8.89 -11.67
CA LYS A 114 -16.32 9.63 -12.61
C LYS A 114 -15.96 8.87 -13.88
N THR A 115 -15.42 7.66 -13.75
CA THR A 115 -14.94 6.87 -14.90
C THR A 115 -15.10 5.37 -14.65
N ASP A 116 -15.48 4.62 -15.69
CA ASP A 116 -15.55 3.16 -15.62
C ASP A 116 -14.18 2.53 -15.34
N ALA A 117 -13.10 3.19 -15.75
CA ALA A 117 -11.73 2.77 -15.45
C ALA A 117 -11.48 2.63 -13.94
N ILE A 118 -11.95 3.59 -13.12
CA ILE A 118 -11.79 3.53 -11.66
C ILE A 118 -12.59 2.34 -11.09
N LYS A 119 -13.81 2.12 -11.57
CA LYS A 119 -14.64 0.97 -11.15
C LYS A 119 -13.97 -0.35 -11.50
N ILE A 120 -13.39 -0.46 -12.71
CA ILE A 120 -12.62 -1.64 -13.14
C ILE A 120 -11.43 -1.87 -12.19
N ILE A 121 -10.67 -0.83 -11.84
CA ILE A 121 -9.56 -0.92 -10.87
C ILE A 121 -10.08 -1.44 -9.51
N GLY A 122 -11.20 -0.90 -9.03
CA GLY A 122 -11.87 -1.35 -7.80
C GLY A 122 -12.25 -2.83 -7.85
N CYS A 123 -12.93 -3.27 -8.92
CA CYS A 123 -13.34 -4.65 -9.14
C CYS A 123 -12.14 -5.62 -9.17
N LEU A 124 -11.08 -5.27 -9.90
CA LEU A 124 -9.88 -6.09 -10.02
C LEU A 124 -9.15 -6.22 -8.67
N THR A 125 -9.07 -5.12 -7.91
CA THR A 125 -8.45 -5.09 -6.58
C THR A 125 -9.28 -5.92 -5.58
N PHE A 126 -10.60 -5.77 -5.61
CA PHE A 126 -11.51 -6.54 -4.77
C PHE A 126 -11.44 -8.04 -5.06
N THR A 127 -11.39 -8.40 -6.34
CA THR A 127 -11.25 -9.79 -6.78
C THR A 127 -9.96 -10.41 -6.23
N LYS A 128 -8.83 -9.70 -6.34
CA LYS A 128 -7.56 -10.15 -5.75
C LYS A 128 -7.63 -10.29 -4.23
N PHE A 129 -8.31 -9.36 -3.54
CA PHE A 129 -8.55 -9.48 -2.10
C PHE A 129 -9.33 -10.76 -1.78
N ILE A 130 -10.44 -11.04 -2.45
CA ILE A 130 -11.22 -12.28 -2.25
C ILE A 130 -10.35 -13.52 -2.49
N TYR A 131 -9.63 -13.59 -3.61
CA TYR A 131 -8.76 -14.73 -3.91
C TYR A 131 -7.67 -14.94 -2.85
N SER A 132 -7.14 -13.85 -2.28
CA SER A 132 -6.14 -13.94 -1.22
C SER A 132 -6.69 -14.52 0.10
N GLN A 133 -8.01 -14.44 0.33
CA GLN A 133 -8.69 -15.09 1.46
C GLN A 133 -8.91 -16.58 1.22
N VAL A 134 -9.33 -16.97 0.02
CA VAL A 134 -9.66 -18.38 -0.31
C VAL A 134 -8.42 -19.28 -0.29
N MET A 135 -7.26 -18.76 -0.69
CA MET A 135 -5.98 -19.47 -0.60
C MET A 135 -5.49 -19.67 0.84
N CYS A 136 -6.29 -19.37 1.87
CA CYS A 136 -5.98 -19.67 3.27
C CYS A 136 -6.39 -21.10 3.68
N VAL A 137 -7.14 -21.83 2.84
CA VAL A 137 -7.68 -23.17 3.19
C VAL A 137 -6.74 -24.33 2.80
N GLN A 138 -5.71 -24.10 1.97
CA GLN A 138 -4.83 -25.19 1.49
C GLN A 138 -3.53 -25.41 2.28
N SER A 139 -3.29 -24.67 3.37
CA SER A 139 -2.07 -24.84 4.19
C SER A 139 -2.28 -25.59 5.50
N VAL A 140 -3.46 -26.19 5.73
CA VAL A 140 -3.73 -27.03 6.93
C VAL A 140 -3.75 -28.53 6.59
N HIS A 141 -3.65 -28.92 5.32
CA HIS A 141 -3.65 -30.33 4.89
C HIS A 141 -2.63 -30.63 3.78
N LEU A 142 -1.36 -30.30 4.00
CA LEU A 142 -0.21 -30.89 3.32
C LEU A 142 0.96 -31.00 4.29
#